data_AF-A0A5C1YEB8-F1
#
_entry.id   AF-A0A5C1YEB8-F1
#
_cell.length_a   1.000
_cell.length_b   1.000
_cell.length_c   1.000
_cell.angle_alpha   90.00
_cell.angle_beta   90.00
_cell.angle_gamma   90.00
#
_symmetry.space_group_name_H-M   'P 1'
#
loop_
_entity.id
_entity.type
_entity.pdbx_description
1 polymer ?
#
loop_
_entity_poly.entity_id
_entity_poly.type
_entity_poly.pdbx_seq_one_letter_code
_entity_poly.pdbx_strand_id
1 'polypeptide(L)'
;MSPRGAPGSRRRRPRRSWCEDGGEPIAAFPPRPECGAKVPIEGDSSPRVLGPRPRGRVLARRRGRVLARRRGHLTARHPTARSSSRRAQARFGQCRLSGQSTARSPPGSLRGVIGQDGDAAPREEPDGSSVKGGSHSYFRLCLRITSDYVPPLGPVLIRSMFRVRSKREGTSHLAETERGVMPTHERRLGVNLNIKPAGGHTAAWKHPRTDPRQVNDIAALLRLAVRADRGGVDAFFFADKLVAVDDEGTPPAVFEPLTLLGAIAAVTTELGLIGTISTTFSDPFVLARQVLSLDHISAGRAAWNAVTSGSPGAAPNFGLDELPAHDERYERAAEFIDVVRGLWGSWAAEALVLDQENGRFWDRRSVRSLDHSGAHFRVAGPLNSLRSPQGAPLVFQAGMSDAGRELGARHADGVYASPRTLSDAIAFRDDIRRRALLAGRGEDSVAVFASFRVIVGPNRAQAERTARELDGLVDYRSVLGNLALIQGIDLRGYDPDGPIPELPDPAESQGYRSFVERTHAVIATHRPPTIRELARILGSEREDSETRLIGDAADVADTLQTWFEAGAVDGVNLTPELLQGGAEDVIDLLLPELERRGIHDRLRAGTTLRERYRIPPPPIPTQQ
;
A
#
# COMPACT_ATOMS: atom_id res chain seq x y z
N MET A 1 -62.42 48.08 -11.23
CA MET A 1 -63.77 47.46 -11.11
C MET A 1 -63.75 46.14 -11.88
N SER A 2 -64.31 45.07 -11.32
CA SER A 2 -64.70 43.84 -12.06
C SER A 2 -66.12 44.04 -12.66
N PRO A 3 -66.82 43.09 -13.35
CA PRO A 3 -66.76 41.60 -13.36
C PRO A 3 -66.52 41.06 -14.81
N ARG A 4 -66.84 39.84 -15.29
CA ARG A 4 -67.34 38.50 -14.82
C ARG A 4 -66.90 37.48 -15.93
N GLY A 5 -66.96 36.14 -15.82
CA GLY A 5 -67.42 35.21 -14.78
C GLY A 5 -67.15 33.74 -15.18
N ALA A 6 -67.41 32.78 -14.28
CA ALA A 6 -67.34 31.33 -14.51
C ALA A 6 -68.76 30.71 -14.60
N PRO A 7 -68.97 29.41 -14.97
CA PRO A 7 -68.51 28.20 -14.25
C PRO A 7 -67.91 27.11 -15.17
N GLY A 8 -67.44 25.93 -14.74
CA GLY A 8 -67.21 25.40 -13.38
C GLY A 8 -67.67 23.94 -13.21
N SER A 9 -66.75 23.00 -12.92
CA SER A 9 -67.08 21.62 -12.48
C SER A 9 -65.99 21.03 -11.55
N ARG A 10 -66.29 19.94 -10.83
CA ARG A 10 -65.47 19.41 -9.70
C ARG A 10 -65.22 17.90 -9.78
N ARG A 11 -63.96 17.46 -9.60
CA ARG A 11 -63.58 16.14 -9.02
C ARG A 11 -62.33 16.33 -8.15
N ARG A 12 -62.47 16.38 -6.82
CA ARG A 12 -62.38 15.27 -5.84
C ARG A 12 -61.00 14.56 -5.81
N ARG A 13 -60.20 14.87 -4.77
CA ARG A 13 -59.10 14.01 -4.27
C ARG A 13 -59.67 12.87 -3.40
N PRO A 14 -59.09 11.65 -3.41
CA PRO A 14 -59.20 10.69 -2.31
C PRO A 14 -58.13 10.95 -1.21
N ARG A 15 -58.18 10.17 -0.12
CA ARG A 15 -57.31 10.28 1.07
C ARG A 15 -57.13 8.89 1.69
N ARG A 16 -55.95 8.60 2.29
CA ARG A 16 -55.56 7.28 2.88
C ARG A 16 -55.37 6.18 1.80
N SER A 17 -54.60 5.11 2.03
CA SER A 17 -53.94 4.63 3.26
C SER A 17 -52.41 4.56 3.14
N TRP A 18 -51.74 4.70 4.28
CA TRP A 18 -50.43 4.07 4.53
C TRP A 18 -50.70 2.82 5.37
N CYS A 19 -49.91 1.76 5.17
CA CYS A 19 -49.84 0.65 6.13
C CYS A 19 -48.69 0.92 7.09
N GLU A 20 -48.95 0.83 8.38
CA GLU A 20 -47.94 0.67 9.42
C GLU A 20 -47.67 -0.84 9.57
N ASP A 21 -46.41 -1.23 9.77
CA ASP A 21 -46.09 -2.49 10.44
C ASP A 21 -44.63 -2.50 10.93
N GLY A 22 -44.42 -2.91 12.18
CA GLY A 22 -43.15 -3.44 12.72
C GLY A 22 -41.87 -2.59 12.61
N GLY A 23 -41.72 -1.53 13.42
CA GLY A 23 -40.42 -0.88 13.65
C GLY A 23 -40.35 -0.13 14.99
N GLU A 24 -39.53 -0.62 15.93
CA GLU A 24 -39.36 0.03 17.24
C GLU A 24 -38.54 1.34 17.15
N PRO A 25 -38.91 2.40 17.90
CA PRO A 25 -38.16 3.66 17.90
C PRO A 25 -36.90 3.53 18.76
N ILE A 26 -35.75 3.30 18.11
CA ILE A 26 -34.43 3.34 18.76
C ILE A 26 -34.21 4.74 19.39
N ALA A 27 -33.77 4.77 20.64
CA ALA A 27 -33.73 5.98 21.46
C ALA A 27 -32.85 7.09 20.86
N ALA A 28 -33.39 8.31 20.82
CA ALA A 28 -32.63 9.50 20.44
C ALA A 28 -31.52 9.81 21.47
N PHE A 29 -30.31 10.05 20.97
CA PHE A 29 -29.21 10.53 21.82
C PHE A 29 -29.51 11.94 22.37
N PRO A 30 -29.15 12.25 23.63
CA PRO A 30 -29.29 13.59 24.17
C PRO A 30 -28.35 14.58 23.46
N PRO A 31 -28.75 15.86 23.31
CA PRO A 31 -27.87 16.89 22.77
C PRO A 31 -26.65 17.09 23.67
N ARG A 32 -25.47 17.30 23.08
CA ARG A 32 -24.28 17.73 23.82
C ARG A 32 -24.44 19.19 24.28
N PRO A 33 -23.94 19.57 25.46
CA PRO A 33 -24.11 20.91 26.00
C PRO A 33 -23.37 21.98 25.18
N GLU A 34 -23.95 23.18 25.14
CA GLU A 34 -23.37 24.35 24.48
C GLU A 34 -22.19 24.92 25.29
N CYS A 35 -20.98 24.89 24.72
CA CYS A 35 -19.81 25.54 25.32
C CYS A 35 -19.71 27.03 24.91
N GLY A 36 -20.62 27.84 25.42
CA GLY A 36 -20.63 29.29 25.22
C GLY A 36 -19.81 30.05 26.28
N ALA A 37 -18.51 30.27 26.05
CA ALA A 37 -17.70 31.18 26.87
C ALA A 37 -16.65 31.91 26.00
N LYS A 38 -16.80 33.22 25.84
CA LYS A 38 -15.80 34.09 25.19
C LYS A 38 -14.80 34.58 26.22
N VAL A 39 -13.51 34.54 25.90
CA VAL A 39 -12.46 35.30 26.59
C VAL A 39 -11.70 36.08 25.53
N PRO A 40 -11.64 37.43 25.61
CA PRO A 40 -10.83 38.22 24.69
C PRO A 40 -9.34 38.16 25.10
N ILE A 41 -8.46 38.07 24.13
CA ILE A 41 -7.04 38.37 24.29
C ILE A 41 -6.71 39.49 23.30
N GLU A 42 -6.62 40.72 23.81
CA GLU A 42 -5.94 41.80 23.11
C GLU A 42 -4.43 41.61 23.24
N GLY A 43 -3.69 41.70 22.14
CA GLY A 43 -2.26 41.38 22.09
C GLY A 43 -1.58 42.04 20.89
N ASP A 44 -1.24 43.32 21.05
CA ASP A 44 -0.58 44.14 20.02
C ASP A 44 0.72 43.50 19.50
N SER A 45 0.84 43.42 18.17
CA SER A 45 2.10 43.14 17.48
C SER A 45 2.07 43.65 16.04
N SER A 46 2.16 44.97 15.87
CA SER A 46 2.36 45.60 14.55
C SER A 46 3.58 45.02 13.80
N PRO A 47 3.44 44.55 12.53
CA PRO A 47 4.53 43.91 11.80
C PRO A 47 5.60 44.92 11.36
N ARG A 48 6.85 44.72 11.81
CA ARG A 48 7.99 45.55 11.40
C ARG A 48 8.44 45.22 9.98
N VAL A 49 8.22 46.16 9.05
CA VAL A 49 8.80 46.14 7.71
C VAL A 49 10.33 46.25 7.79
N LEU A 50 11.04 45.26 7.26
CA LEU A 50 12.50 45.30 7.06
C LEU A 50 12.81 45.23 5.56
N GLY A 51 13.18 46.37 4.98
CA GLY A 51 13.61 46.48 3.58
C GLY A 51 15.04 45.96 3.33
N PRO A 52 15.39 45.68 2.06
CA PRO A 52 16.64 45.01 1.70
C PRO A 52 17.88 45.93 1.81
N ARG A 53 19.06 45.32 2.00
CA ARG A 53 20.38 45.99 1.92
C ARG A 53 21.39 45.15 1.07
N PRO A 54 22.45 45.78 0.53
CA PRO A 54 22.75 45.57 -0.90
C PRO A 54 24.02 44.77 -1.26
N ARG A 55 24.11 44.51 -2.58
CA ARG A 55 25.14 43.84 -3.38
C ARG A 55 26.60 44.09 -2.97
N GLY A 56 27.39 43.01 -2.92
CA GLY A 56 28.82 42.99 -3.27
C GLY A 56 29.03 42.55 -4.73
N ARG A 57 30.17 42.90 -5.36
CA ARG A 57 30.43 42.66 -6.80
C ARG A 57 31.68 41.81 -7.06
N VAL A 58 31.51 40.87 -8.00
CA VAL A 58 32.45 40.47 -9.08
C VAL A 58 33.91 40.17 -8.72
N LEU A 59 34.33 38.94 -9.06
CA LEU A 59 35.66 38.73 -9.66
C LEU A 59 35.55 37.70 -10.80
N ALA A 60 36.04 38.06 -11.99
CA ALA A 60 35.94 37.23 -13.19
C ALA A 60 37.32 36.68 -13.61
N ARG A 61 37.36 35.44 -14.09
CA ARG A 61 38.48 34.90 -14.90
C ARG A 61 37.93 34.14 -16.10
N ARG A 62 38.64 34.21 -17.24
CA ARG A 62 38.15 33.74 -18.55
C ARG A 62 39.27 33.07 -19.34
N ARG A 63 38.98 31.93 -19.99
CA ARG A 63 39.77 31.19 -21.02
C ARG A 63 41.07 30.50 -20.51
N GLY A 64 41.44 29.36 -21.12
CA GLY A 64 42.63 28.58 -20.68
C GLY A 64 43.21 27.48 -21.61
N ARG A 65 42.40 26.71 -22.36
CA ARG A 65 42.81 25.75 -23.44
C ARG A 65 43.80 24.57 -23.15
N VAL A 66 43.33 23.35 -23.48
CA VAL A 66 44.01 22.33 -24.36
C VAL A 66 45.07 21.36 -23.77
N LEU A 67 45.14 20.16 -24.39
CA LEU A 67 45.99 18.95 -24.17
C LEU A 67 45.67 18.17 -22.87
N ALA A 68 45.28 16.88 -22.83
CA ALA A 68 45.26 15.69 -23.71
C ALA A 68 46.41 14.67 -23.56
N ARG A 69 46.02 13.40 -23.31
CA ARG A 69 46.79 12.13 -23.36
C ARG A 69 48.02 11.97 -22.45
N ARG A 70 47.98 10.96 -21.56
CA ARG A 70 48.59 9.63 -21.82
C ARG A 70 48.14 8.55 -20.83
N ARG A 71 48.35 7.28 -21.20
CA ARG A 71 48.17 6.07 -20.38
C ARG A 71 49.38 5.86 -19.45
N GLY A 72 49.18 5.15 -18.35
CA GLY A 72 50.24 4.54 -17.54
C GLY A 72 49.72 3.39 -16.68
N HIS A 73 50.10 2.15 -17.00
CA HIS A 73 50.00 1.02 -16.06
C HIS A 73 51.21 1.01 -15.12
N LEU A 74 51.05 0.41 -13.94
CA LEU A 74 52.01 -0.37 -13.12
C LEU A 74 51.43 -0.43 -11.69
N THR A 75 50.68 -1.48 -11.32
CA THR A 75 51.16 -2.68 -10.60
C THR A 75 51.79 -2.41 -9.22
N ALA A 76 51.01 -2.72 -8.18
CA ALA A 76 51.40 -3.32 -6.89
C ALA A 76 52.69 -2.88 -6.14
N ARG A 77 52.51 -2.49 -4.87
CA ARG A 77 52.92 -3.32 -3.70
C ARG A 77 52.42 -2.75 -2.37
N HIS A 78 52.22 -3.63 -1.38
CA HIS A 78 52.11 -3.26 0.03
C HIS A 78 53.43 -2.68 0.57
N PRO A 79 53.33 -1.89 1.66
CA PRO A 79 54.19 -2.16 2.81
C PRO A 79 53.37 -2.41 4.10
N THR A 80 53.90 -3.26 4.97
CA THR A 80 53.42 -3.49 6.35
C THR A 80 54.43 -2.95 7.36
N ALA A 81 54.03 -2.04 8.27
CA ALA A 81 54.86 -1.68 9.44
C ALA A 81 54.09 -0.98 10.59
N ARG A 82 53.78 -1.77 11.62
CA ARG A 82 53.86 -1.47 13.07
C ARG A 82 53.86 0.00 13.60
N SER A 83 52.80 0.29 14.38
CA SER A 83 52.86 0.59 15.84
C SER A 83 52.96 2.03 16.43
N SER A 84 52.54 2.11 17.70
CA SER A 84 52.73 3.18 18.71
C SER A 84 51.83 4.44 18.72
N SER A 85 50.64 4.26 19.29
CA SER A 85 50.06 5.08 20.38
C SER A 85 50.42 6.56 20.58
N ARG A 86 49.41 7.43 20.64
CA ARG A 86 49.33 8.57 21.58
C ARG A 86 47.87 8.77 22.08
N ARG A 87 47.70 9.25 23.32
CA ARG A 87 46.41 9.52 23.97
C ARG A 87 46.19 11.04 24.17
N ALA A 88 44.96 11.50 23.98
CA ALA A 88 44.35 12.67 24.65
C ALA A 88 42.83 12.43 24.60
N GLN A 89 42.08 12.15 25.68
CA GLN A 89 41.77 12.95 26.88
C GLN A 89 40.91 14.21 26.66
N ALA A 90 39.59 14.02 26.76
CA ALA A 90 38.63 14.98 27.33
C ALA A 90 37.69 14.16 28.24
N ARG A 91 37.82 14.25 29.56
CA ARG A 91 37.07 15.14 30.47
C ARG A 91 35.54 14.94 30.44
N PHE A 92 35.07 14.05 31.32
CA PHE A 92 33.75 14.16 31.95
C PHE A 92 33.94 14.55 33.43
N GLY A 93 33.05 15.40 33.95
CA GLY A 93 33.10 15.87 35.35
C GLY A 93 32.47 14.88 36.33
N GLN A 94 32.99 14.85 37.57
CA GLN A 94 32.34 14.17 38.70
C GLN A 94 31.60 15.17 39.57
N CYS A 95 30.45 14.77 40.10
CA CYS A 95 30.00 15.17 41.43
C CYS A 95 29.86 13.91 42.30
N ARG A 96 30.18 14.06 43.59
CA ARG A 96 30.05 13.01 44.61
C ARG A 96 29.06 13.49 45.68
N LEU A 97 28.44 12.54 46.38
CA LEU A 97 28.33 12.40 47.86
C LEU A 97 27.39 11.20 48.12
N SER A 98 27.91 10.05 48.56
CA SER A 98 28.00 9.58 49.97
C SER A 98 26.66 9.09 50.56
N GLY A 99 26.55 7.90 51.16
CA GLY A 99 27.56 6.83 51.35
C GLY A 99 27.07 5.70 52.28
N GLN A 100 28.01 4.86 52.75
CA GLN A 100 27.85 3.72 53.70
C GLN A 100 27.08 2.50 53.11
N SER A 101 27.63 1.26 53.07
CA SER A 101 28.00 0.31 54.16
C SER A 101 26.75 -0.39 54.74
N THR A 102 26.61 -1.71 54.85
CA THR A 102 27.53 -2.91 54.79
C THR A 102 26.65 -4.15 54.42
N ALA A 103 27.06 -5.41 54.14
CA ALA A 103 28.33 -6.15 54.22
C ALA A 103 28.45 -7.25 53.10
N ARG A 104 28.66 -8.54 53.44
CA ARG A 104 28.86 -9.68 52.50
C ARG A 104 28.46 -11.05 53.12
N SER A 105 27.81 -11.92 52.32
CA SER A 105 28.09 -13.38 52.13
C SER A 105 27.96 -14.41 53.29
N PRO A 106 27.82 -15.73 53.01
CA PRO A 106 27.16 -16.41 51.86
C PRO A 106 26.24 -17.60 52.36
N PRO A 107 26.22 -18.88 51.87
CA PRO A 107 24.96 -19.66 51.85
C PRO A 107 24.93 -20.93 52.74
N GLY A 108 23.75 -21.54 52.88
CA GLY A 108 23.55 -22.86 53.50
C GLY A 108 22.72 -23.79 52.62
N SER A 109 23.09 -25.06 52.56
CA SER A 109 22.40 -26.13 51.83
C SER A 109 21.76 -27.13 52.80
N LEU A 110 20.72 -27.85 52.37
CA LEU A 110 20.41 -29.20 52.84
C LEU A 110 19.46 -29.94 51.86
N ARG A 111 19.27 -31.25 52.07
CA ARG A 111 18.56 -32.17 51.16
C ARG A 111 17.09 -32.35 51.58
N GLY A 112 16.24 -32.73 50.63
CA GLY A 112 14.81 -33.02 50.86
C GLY A 112 14.54 -34.46 51.34
N VAL A 113 13.26 -34.84 51.33
CA VAL A 113 12.72 -36.21 51.52
C VAL A 113 11.44 -36.35 50.66
N ILE A 114 11.06 -37.58 50.33
CA ILE A 114 9.93 -37.95 49.46
C ILE A 114 8.63 -38.07 50.27
N GLY A 115 7.49 -37.74 49.67
CA GLY A 115 6.14 -38.03 50.14
C GLY A 115 5.20 -38.25 48.95
N GLN A 116 4.26 -39.18 49.05
CA GLN A 116 3.51 -39.75 47.91
C GLN A 116 2.00 -39.79 48.17
N ASP A 117 1.23 -39.91 47.08
CA ASP A 117 -0.17 -40.34 46.99
C ASP A 117 -1.26 -39.44 47.62
N GLY A 118 -2.49 -39.50 47.07
CA GLY A 118 -3.66 -38.77 47.59
C GLY A 118 -4.69 -38.38 46.51
N ASP A 119 -5.54 -39.32 46.14
CA ASP A 119 -6.61 -39.13 45.13
C ASP A 119 -7.89 -38.48 45.72
N ALA A 120 -8.85 -38.20 44.82
CA ALA A 120 -10.27 -37.93 45.06
C ALA A 120 -10.76 -36.50 45.44
N ALA A 121 -11.65 -35.98 44.58
CA ALA A 121 -12.74 -35.05 44.88
C ALA A 121 -14.08 -35.84 44.91
N PRO A 122 -15.29 -35.23 45.06
CA PRO A 122 -15.64 -33.85 45.41
C PRO A 122 -16.65 -33.77 46.59
N ARG A 123 -17.06 -32.55 47.01
CA ARG A 123 -18.48 -32.20 47.24
C ARG A 123 -18.77 -30.74 47.65
N GLU A 124 -19.92 -30.27 47.16
CA GLU A 124 -20.96 -29.39 47.75
C GLU A 124 -20.60 -28.01 48.38
N GLU A 125 -21.37 -27.00 47.96
CA GLU A 125 -21.51 -25.68 48.61
C GLU A 125 -22.32 -25.78 49.91
N PRO A 126 -22.33 -24.72 50.75
CA PRO A 126 -23.60 -23.97 50.82
C PRO A 126 -23.49 -22.44 50.84
N ASP A 127 -24.64 -21.82 50.59
CA ASP A 127 -24.96 -20.38 50.62
C ASP A 127 -24.80 -19.71 52.01
N GLY A 128 -24.75 -18.36 52.07
CA GLY A 128 -25.11 -17.62 53.29
C GLY A 128 -24.30 -16.38 53.70
N SER A 129 -24.69 -15.20 53.20
CA SER A 129 -24.67 -13.89 53.90
C SER A 129 -23.34 -13.17 54.30
N SER A 130 -23.08 -12.06 53.60
CA SER A 130 -22.67 -10.71 54.09
C SER A 130 -21.82 -10.50 55.36
N VAL A 131 -20.76 -9.68 55.24
CA VAL A 131 -20.72 -8.30 55.82
C VAL A 131 -19.64 -7.43 55.13
N LYS A 132 -19.74 -6.10 55.30
CA LYS A 132 -19.00 -5.04 54.56
C LYS A 132 -17.55 -4.83 55.02
N GLY A 133 -16.66 -4.37 54.12
CA GLY A 133 -15.47 -3.60 54.54
C GLY A 133 -14.36 -3.34 53.50
N GLY A 134 -14.17 -2.08 53.07
CA GLY A 134 -12.85 -1.56 52.67
C GLY A 134 -12.48 -1.54 51.17
N SER A 135 -12.46 -0.32 50.60
CA SER A 135 -11.65 0.17 49.44
C SER A 135 -10.86 -0.80 48.54
N HIS A 136 -11.02 -0.65 47.21
CA HIS A 136 -10.02 0.04 46.34
C HIS A 136 -10.63 0.32 44.95
N SER A 137 -10.72 1.60 44.56
CA SER A 137 -11.47 2.03 43.36
C SER A 137 -10.64 1.98 42.07
N TYR A 138 -10.58 0.82 41.41
CA TYR A 138 -10.16 0.76 40.00
C TYR A 138 -11.31 1.18 39.08
N PHE A 139 -11.11 2.24 38.30
CA PHE A 139 -12.03 2.69 37.24
C PHE A 139 -12.05 1.68 36.08
N ARG A 140 -12.91 0.65 36.17
CA ARG A 140 -13.26 -0.17 35.01
C ARG A 140 -14.18 0.61 34.07
N LEU A 141 -13.60 1.18 33.01
CA LEU A 141 -14.36 1.69 31.87
C LEU A 141 -14.93 0.51 31.07
N CYS A 142 -16.01 -0.08 31.58
CA CYS A 142 -16.73 -1.16 30.88
C CYS A 142 -17.46 -0.61 29.65
N LEU A 143 -16.79 -0.63 28.49
CA LEU A 143 -17.44 -0.52 27.19
C LEU A 143 -18.47 -1.66 27.05
N ARG A 144 -19.76 -1.33 27.21
CA ARG A 144 -20.85 -2.18 26.73
C ARG A 144 -20.84 -2.16 25.21
N ILE A 145 -20.10 -3.10 24.61
CA ILE A 145 -20.27 -3.44 23.20
C ILE A 145 -21.64 -4.10 23.08
N THR A 146 -22.60 -3.43 22.43
CA THR A 146 -23.91 -4.00 22.11
C THR A 146 -23.75 -5.05 21.01
N SER A 147 -24.49 -6.16 21.12
CA SER A 147 -24.16 -7.43 20.44
C SER A 147 -24.57 -7.49 18.95
N ASP A 148 -24.90 -6.36 18.35
CA ASP A 148 -25.71 -6.29 17.12
C ASP A 148 -24.89 -6.06 15.84
N TYR A 149 -23.56 -5.94 15.97
CA TYR A 149 -22.64 -5.62 14.86
C TYR A 149 -21.46 -6.59 14.68
N VAL A 150 -21.53 -7.79 15.26
CA VAL A 150 -20.59 -8.89 15.00
C VAL A 150 -21.38 -10.06 14.40
N PRO A 151 -21.18 -10.43 13.12
CA PRO A 151 -21.74 -11.68 12.61
C PRO A 151 -21.12 -12.84 13.39
N PRO A 152 -21.89 -13.86 13.79
CA PRO A 152 -21.42 -14.86 14.73
C PRO A 152 -20.20 -15.60 14.18
N LEU A 153 -19.06 -15.39 14.83
CA LEU A 153 -17.84 -16.18 14.63
C LEU A 153 -18.10 -17.60 15.17
N GLY A 154 -18.71 -18.43 14.32
CA GLY A 154 -18.83 -19.86 14.55
C GLY A 154 -17.44 -20.48 14.75
N PRO A 155 -17.33 -21.59 15.51
CA PRO A 155 -16.03 -22.15 15.87
C PRO A 155 -15.24 -22.53 14.62
N VAL A 156 -14.11 -21.85 14.40
CA VAL A 156 -13.16 -22.13 13.32
C VAL A 156 -12.44 -23.45 13.63
N LEU A 157 -13.10 -24.54 13.27
CA LEU A 157 -12.61 -25.90 13.39
C LEU A 157 -11.49 -26.12 12.36
N ILE A 158 -10.25 -25.88 12.77
CA ILE A 158 -9.03 -26.18 11.99
C ILE A 158 -8.95 -27.70 11.79
N ARG A 159 -9.59 -28.20 10.73
CA ARG A 159 -9.50 -29.61 10.31
C ARG A 159 -8.19 -29.85 9.55
N SER A 160 -7.14 -30.16 10.30
CA SER A 160 -5.86 -30.62 9.77
C SER A 160 -5.99 -32.01 9.11
N MET A 161 -6.48 -32.06 7.86
CA MET A 161 -6.53 -33.28 7.07
C MET A 161 -5.13 -33.65 6.52
N PHE A 162 -4.34 -34.35 7.34
CA PHE A 162 -3.14 -35.05 6.88
C PHE A 162 -3.53 -36.18 5.91
N ARG A 163 -3.63 -35.87 4.61
CA ARG A 163 -4.02 -36.82 3.57
C ARG A 163 -2.81 -37.53 2.98
N VAL A 164 -2.31 -38.54 3.70
CA VAL A 164 -1.27 -39.45 3.21
C VAL A 164 -1.74 -40.13 1.91
N ARG A 165 -1.15 -39.77 0.77
CA ARG A 165 -1.31 -40.51 -0.50
C ARG A 165 -0.25 -41.60 -0.57
N SER A 166 -0.69 -42.86 -0.68
CA SER A 166 0.20 -43.98 -1.00
C SER A 166 0.73 -43.85 -2.43
N LYS A 167 1.99 -44.22 -2.64
CA LYS A 167 2.55 -44.38 -3.99
C LYS A 167 1.91 -45.58 -4.68
N ARG A 168 1.65 -45.46 -5.98
CA ARG A 168 1.66 -46.59 -6.92
C ARG A 168 2.68 -46.27 -8.01
N GLU A 169 3.40 -47.29 -8.44
CA GLU A 169 4.41 -47.20 -9.49
C GLU A 169 3.74 -47.31 -10.87
N GLY A 170 4.36 -46.71 -11.89
CA GLY A 170 3.76 -46.60 -13.22
C GLY A 170 4.72 -46.02 -14.25
N THR A 171 5.61 -46.89 -14.77
CA THR A 171 6.26 -46.84 -16.10
C THR A 171 6.66 -45.49 -16.70
N SER A 172 7.97 -45.32 -16.90
CA SER A 172 8.58 -44.25 -17.70
C SER A 172 8.19 -44.31 -19.19
N HIS A 173 7.87 -43.16 -19.77
CA HIS A 173 8.09 -42.89 -21.19
C HIS A 173 8.93 -41.62 -21.35
N LEU A 174 9.93 -41.69 -22.24
CA LEU A 174 10.69 -40.51 -22.68
C LEU A 174 9.84 -39.76 -23.70
N ALA A 175 9.75 -38.43 -23.55
CA ALA A 175 9.17 -37.52 -24.52
C ALA A 175 10.24 -36.50 -24.93
N GLU A 176 10.31 -36.18 -26.22
CA GLU A 176 11.38 -35.36 -26.79
C GLU A 176 11.16 -33.86 -26.55
N THR A 177 12.25 -33.09 -26.56
CA THR A 177 12.23 -31.66 -26.23
C THR A 177 11.74 -30.80 -27.40
N GLU A 178 10.43 -30.65 -27.52
CA GLU A 178 9.85 -29.50 -28.21
C GLU A 178 9.92 -28.24 -27.34
N ARG A 179 10.01 -27.06 -27.97
CA ARG A 179 10.10 -25.78 -27.26
C ARG A 179 8.71 -25.35 -26.79
N GLY A 180 8.39 -25.66 -25.55
CA GLY A 180 7.07 -25.42 -24.95
C GLY A 180 6.68 -23.94 -24.87
N VAL A 181 6.05 -23.43 -25.93
CA VAL A 181 5.05 -22.36 -25.78
C VAL A 181 3.89 -22.97 -25.00
N MET A 182 3.72 -22.57 -23.74
CA MET A 182 2.66 -23.11 -22.89
C MET A 182 1.28 -22.76 -23.46
N PRO A 183 0.33 -23.72 -23.52
CA PRO A 183 -1.02 -23.44 -23.99
C PRO A 183 -1.71 -22.41 -23.08
N THR A 184 -2.40 -21.45 -23.68
CA THR A 184 -2.98 -20.28 -22.98
C THR A 184 -4.00 -20.62 -21.89
N HIS A 185 -4.56 -21.84 -21.89
CA HIS A 185 -5.59 -22.28 -20.95
C HIS A 185 -5.15 -22.48 -19.49
N GLU A 186 -3.85 -22.47 -19.15
CA GLU A 186 -3.41 -22.59 -17.75
C GLU A 186 -3.15 -21.25 -17.04
N ARG A 187 -3.02 -20.14 -17.79
CA ARG A 187 -2.88 -18.79 -17.20
C ARG A 187 -4.24 -18.31 -16.68
N ARG A 188 -4.24 -17.52 -15.61
CA ARG A 188 -5.40 -16.72 -15.16
C ARG A 188 -4.95 -15.27 -14.97
N LEU A 189 -5.83 -14.32 -15.26
CA LEU A 189 -5.66 -12.91 -15.02
C LEU A 189 -5.87 -12.62 -13.54
N GLY A 190 -4.84 -12.14 -12.85
CA GLY A 190 -4.97 -11.64 -11.47
C GLY A 190 -5.72 -10.31 -11.47
N VAL A 191 -6.78 -10.16 -10.66
CA VAL A 191 -7.61 -8.94 -10.63
C VAL A 191 -7.58 -8.30 -9.25
N ASN A 192 -6.90 -7.15 -9.17
CA ASN A 192 -6.77 -6.36 -7.96
C ASN A 192 -7.65 -5.11 -8.01
N LEU A 193 -8.11 -4.63 -6.85
CA LEU A 193 -8.74 -3.30 -6.72
C LEU A 193 -7.79 -2.30 -6.06
N ASN A 194 -7.53 -1.20 -6.76
CA ASN A 194 -6.79 -0.04 -6.27
C ASN A 194 -7.74 0.89 -5.49
N ILE A 195 -7.66 0.85 -4.17
CA ILE A 195 -8.60 1.53 -3.29
C ILE A 195 -8.13 2.97 -3.03
N LYS A 196 -8.91 3.94 -3.48
CA LYS A 196 -8.69 5.39 -3.27
C LYS A 196 -9.88 6.01 -2.54
N PRO A 197 -9.67 7.01 -1.66
CA PRO A 197 -10.77 7.77 -1.06
C PRO A 197 -11.70 8.35 -2.13
N ALA A 198 -13.01 8.10 -1.97
CA ALA A 198 -14.10 8.44 -2.91
C ALA A 198 -14.06 7.75 -4.28
N GLY A 199 -12.88 7.57 -4.91
CA GLY A 199 -12.73 6.88 -6.18
C GLY A 199 -11.44 7.24 -6.92
N GLY A 200 -11.30 6.71 -8.14
CA GLY A 200 -10.18 6.99 -9.05
C GLY A 200 -10.20 8.39 -9.65
N HIS A 201 -11.39 8.96 -9.87
CA HIS A 201 -11.56 10.25 -10.55
C HIS A 201 -11.50 11.43 -9.55
N THR A 202 -10.84 12.53 -9.94
CA THR A 202 -10.57 13.68 -9.05
C THR A 202 -11.83 14.23 -8.35
N ALA A 203 -12.95 14.31 -9.08
CA ALA A 203 -14.21 14.82 -8.57
C ALA A 203 -15.14 13.76 -7.94
N ALA A 204 -14.69 12.51 -7.73
CA ALA A 204 -15.55 11.39 -7.31
C ALA A 204 -16.36 11.66 -6.03
N TRP A 205 -15.80 12.43 -5.09
CA TRP A 205 -16.48 12.79 -3.83
C TRP A 205 -17.67 13.74 -4.00
N LYS A 206 -17.75 14.45 -5.13
CA LYS A 206 -18.86 15.36 -5.48
C LYS A 206 -20.02 14.63 -6.17
N HIS A 207 -19.83 13.38 -6.58
CA HIS A 207 -20.80 12.63 -7.37
C HIS A 207 -21.99 12.17 -6.51
N PRO A 208 -23.25 12.25 -6.97
CA PRO A 208 -24.42 11.89 -6.17
C PRO A 208 -24.49 10.44 -5.66
N ARG A 209 -23.68 9.50 -6.21
CA ARG A 209 -23.56 8.12 -5.66
C ARG A 209 -22.68 8.04 -4.40
N THR A 210 -21.91 9.09 -4.09
CA THR A 210 -20.94 9.09 -2.99
C THR A 210 -21.46 9.88 -1.80
N ASP A 211 -21.56 9.27 -0.63
CA ASP A 211 -21.69 9.97 0.65
C ASP A 211 -20.29 10.45 1.10
N PRO A 212 -20.01 11.78 1.12
CA PRO A 212 -18.68 12.29 1.48
C PRO A 212 -18.27 11.91 2.91
N ARG A 213 -19.24 11.67 3.80
CA ARG A 213 -18.98 11.28 5.20
C ARG A 213 -18.47 9.84 5.33
N GLN A 214 -18.72 9.00 4.32
CA GLN A 214 -18.27 7.60 4.27
C GLN A 214 -16.98 7.42 3.45
N VAL A 215 -16.41 8.48 2.87
CA VAL A 215 -15.15 8.43 2.08
C VAL A 215 -13.97 7.89 2.90
N ASN A 216 -13.98 8.11 4.22
CA ASN A 216 -13.02 7.57 5.18
C ASN A 216 -13.71 6.74 6.30
N ASP A 217 -14.88 6.16 6.04
CA ASP A 217 -15.51 5.23 7.00
C ASP A 217 -14.81 3.86 6.95
N ILE A 218 -14.12 3.49 8.04
CA ILE A 218 -13.51 2.17 8.20
C ILE A 218 -14.55 1.04 8.06
N ALA A 219 -15.79 1.24 8.52
CA ALA A 219 -16.82 0.22 8.41
C ALA A 219 -17.26 0.02 6.95
N ALA A 220 -17.27 1.06 6.12
CA ALA A 220 -17.50 0.96 4.68
C ALA A 220 -16.36 0.20 3.98
N LEU A 221 -15.10 0.52 4.31
CA LEU A 221 -13.94 -0.20 3.76
C LEU A 221 -13.93 -1.68 4.15
N LEU A 222 -14.28 -2.02 5.39
CA LEU A 222 -14.40 -3.42 5.83
C LEU A 222 -15.57 -4.15 5.16
N ARG A 223 -16.74 -3.49 4.98
CA ARG A 223 -17.87 -4.05 4.20
C ARG A 223 -17.45 -4.35 2.75
N LEU A 224 -16.75 -3.41 2.10
CA LEU A 224 -16.26 -3.57 0.73
C LEU A 224 -15.20 -4.69 0.64
N ALA A 225 -14.29 -4.80 1.61
CA ALA A 225 -13.30 -5.88 1.66
C ALA A 225 -13.95 -7.26 1.79
N VAL A 226 -14.95 -7.44 2.66
CA VAL A 226 -15.71 -8.70 2.79
C VAL A 226 -16.45 -9.04 1.49
N ARG A 227 -16.98 -8.03 0.77
CA ARG A 227 -17.63 -8.24 -0.54
C ARG A 227 -16.62 -8.67 -1.60
N ALA A 228 -15.52 -7.93 -1.73
CA ALA A 228 -14.44 -8.21 -2.68
C ALA A 228 -13.83 -9.60 -2.48
N ASP A 229 -13.61 -9.99 -1.22
CA ASP A 229 -13.10 -11.30 -0.88
C ASP A 229 -14.04 -12.44 -1.27
N ARG A 230 -15.35 -12.27 -1.09
CA ARG A 230 -16.35 -13.25 -1.57
C ARG A 230 -16.59 -13.20 -3.07
N GLY A 231 -16.28 -12.06 -3.70
CA GLY A 231 -16.41 -11.81 -5.13
C GLY A 231 -15.24 -12.31 -5.98
N GLY A 232 -14.14 -12.74 -5.38
CA GLY A 232 -12.98 -13.28 -6.11
C GLY A 232 -11.87 -12.27 -6.41
N VAL A 233 -11.92 -11.05 -5.87
CA VAL A 233 -10.80 -10.10 -5.98
C VAL A 233 -9.53 -10.74 -5.41
N ASP A 234 -8.44 -10.72 -6.15
CA ASP A 234 -7.18 -11.33 -5.73
C ASP A 234 -6.51 -10.52 -4.62
N ALA A 235 -6.46 -9.19 -4.75
CA ALA A 235 -5.94 -8.29 -3.73
C ALA A 235 -6.58 -6.89 -3.72
N PHE A 236 -6.55 -6.25 -2.56
CA PHE A 236 -6.61 -4.79 -2.47
C PHE A 236 -5.21 -4.20 -2.54
N PHE A 237 -5.09 -3.13 -3.32
CA PHE A 237 -3.90 -2.30 -3.43
C PHE A 237 -4.18 -0.93 -2.81
N PHE A 238 -3.36 -0.54 -1.83
CA PHE A 238 -3.39 0.79 -1.24
C PHE A 238 -2.14 1.57 -1.65
N ALA A 239 -2.35 2.59 -2.49
CA ALA A 239 -1.37 3.63 -2.76
C ALA A 239 -1.24 4.58 -1.56
N ASP A 240 -0.05 5.09 -1.30
CA ASP A 240 0.23 5.99 -0.19
C ASP A 240 0.94 7.28 -0.63
N LYS A 241 0.78 8.36 0.15
CA LYS A 241 1.43 9.66 -0.02
C LYS A 241 1.84 10.20 1.36
N LEU A 242 3.14 10.25 1.62
CA LEU A 242 3.72 10.81 2.86
C LEU A 242 3.75 12.36 2.90
N VAL A 243 2.75 12.98 2.27
CA VAL A 243 2.49 14.43 2.24
C VAL A 243 1.01 14.65 2.00
N ALA A 244 0.38 15.55 2.77
CA ALA A 244 -1.00 15.97 2.58
C ALA A 244 -1.17 16.75 1.27
N VAL A 245 -2.38 16.78 0.70
CA VAL A 245 -2.66 17.59 -0.48
C VAL A 245 -3.08 19.00 -0.07
N ASP A 246 -2.34 20.00 -0.56
CA ASP A 246 -2.58 21.45 -0.35
C ASP A 246 -3.71 21.96 -1.27
N ASP A 247 -4.90 21.34 -1.17
CA ASP A 247 -6.12 21.81 -1.83
C ASP A 247 -7.39 21.34 -1.10
N GLU A 248 -8.37 22.24 -0.94
CA GLU A 248 -9.63 22.00 -0.20
C GLU A 248 -10.57 20.99 -0.88
N GLY A 249 -10.31 20.64 -2.14
CA GLY A 249 -11.16 19.77 -2.96
C GLY A 249 -10.62 18.36 -3.17
N THR A 250 -9.52 17.96 -2.51
CA THR A 250 -9.08 16.56 -2.44
C THR A 250 -9.39 15.98 -1.06
N PRO A 251 -10.23 14.92 -0.94
CA PRO A 251 -10.44 14.25 0.34
C PRO A 251 -9.12 13.66 0.89
N PRO A 252 -8.75 13.94 2.15
CA PRO A 252 -7.53 13.39 2.72
C PRO A 252 -7.65 11.87 2.89
N ALA A 253 -6.56 11.15 2.61
CA ALA A 253 -6.42 9.76 3.01
C ALA A 253 -6.19 9.72 4.52
N VAL A 254 -7.12 9.11 5.27
CA VAL A 254 -7.09 9.10 6.75
C VAL A 254 -6.29 7.93 7.33
N PHE A 255 -6.09 6.86 6.56
CA PHE A 255 -5.49 5.61 7.04
C PHE A 255 -4.09 5.36 6.49
N GLU A 256 -3.19 4.92 7.36
CA GLU A 256 -1.90 4.35 6.98
C GLU A 256 -2.11 2.91 6.45
N PRO A 257 -1.39 2.45 5.40
CA PRO A 257 -1.71 1.20 4.72
C PRO A 257 -1.66 -0.07 5.58
N LEU A 258 -0.63 -0.27 6.41
CA LEU A 258 -0.48 -1.53 7.17
C LEU A 258 -1.47 -1.66 8.32
N THR A 259 -1.81 -0.57 9.00
CA THR A 259 -2.85 -0.55 10.04
C THR A 259 -4.24 -0.82 9.46
N LEU A 260 -4.55 -0.24 8.29
CA LEU A 260 -5.79 -0.55 7.56
C LEU A 260 -5.82 -2.00 7.05
N LEU A 261 -4.73 -2.48 6.43
CA LEU A 261 -4.63 -3.85 5.93
C LEU A 261 -4.68 -4.87 7.07
N GLY A 262 -4.17 -4.55 8.27
CA GLY A 262 -4.32 -5.38 9.46
C GLY A 262 -5.79 -5.51 9.92
N ALA A 263 -6.58 -4.44 9.84
CA ALA A 263 -8.02 -4.51 10.11
C ALA A 263 -8.78 -5.30 9.02
N ILE A 264 -8.40 -5.15 7.75
CA ILE A 264 -8.97 -5.91 6.63
C ILE A 264 -8.62 -7.41 6.73
N ALA A 265 -7.39 -7.75 7.12
CA ALA A 265 -6.94 -9.13 7.31
C ALA A 265 -7.81 -9.91 8.30
N ALA A 266 -8.29 -9.23 9.36
CA ALA A 266 -9.12 -9.83 10.41
C ALA A 266 -10.58 -10.12 9.99
N VAL A 267 -11.05 -9.58 8.85
CA VAL A 267 -12.42 -9.80 8.33
C VAL A 267 -12.46 -10.51 6.97
N THR A 268 -11.30 -10.83 6.39
CA THR A 268 -11.17 -11.50 5.09
C THR A 268 -10.37 -12.79 5.24
N THR A 269 -10.68 -13.81 4.44
CA THR A 269 -9.99 -15.10 4.44
C THR A 269 -8.97 -15.23 3.30
N GLU A 270 -9.27 -14.70 2.10
CA GLU A 270 -8.44 -14.93 0.91
C GLU A 270 -7.91 -13.65 0.26
N LEU A 271 -8.58 -12.51 0.39
CA LEU A 271 -8.18 -11.23 -0.21
C LEU A 271 -6.72 -10.84 0.12
N GLY A 272 -5.91 -10.63 -0.92
CA GLY A 272 -4.53 -10.17 -0.85
C GLY A 272 -4.41 -8.72 -0.38
N LEU A 273 -3.28 -8.40 0.24
CA LEU A 273 -3.10 -7.19 1.04
C LEU A 273 -1.84 -6.44 0.60
N ILE A 274 -1.93 -5.65 -0.48
CA ILE A 274 -0.80 -4.91 -1.05
C ILE A 274 -0.74 -3.49 -0.47
N GLY A 275 0.23 -3.24 0.42
CA GLY A 275 0.46 -1.92 1.04
C GLY A 275 1.66 -1.20 0.42
N THR A 276 1.48 0.07 0.04
CA THR A 276 2.60 0.93 -0.39
C THR A 276 3.37 1.46 0.82
N ILE A 277 4.69 1.32 0.81
CA ILE A 277 5.55 1.87 1.88
C ILE A 277 6.88 2.35 1.27
N SER A 278 7.34 3.52 1.70
CA SER A 278 8.58 4.13 1.19
C SER A 278 9.83 3.39 1.66
N THR A 279 10.74 3.03 0.75
CA THR A 279 12.11 2.62 1.10
C THR A 279 12.90 3.80 1.66
N THR A 280 12.74 4.99 1.07
CA THR A 280 13.49 6.22 1.40
C THR A 280 13.30 6.65 2.85
N PHE A 281 12.07 6.65 3.35
CA PHE A 281 11.72 7.20 4.66
C PHE A 281 11.55 6.17 5.79
N SER A 282 11.72 4.87 5.50
CA SER A 282 11.60 3.78 6.49
C SER A 282 12.95 3.32 7.05
N ASP A 283 12.89 2.59 8.17
CA ASP A 283 13.95 1.67 8.60
C ASP A 283 13.64 0.24 8.10
N PRO A 284 14.62 -0.49 7.53
CA PRO A 284 14.36 -1.80 6.94
C PRO A 284 14.09 -2.91 7.98
N PHE A 285 14.61 -2.81 9.21
CA PHE A 285 14.32 -3.79 10.26
C PHE A 285 12.90 -3.60 10.82
N VAL A 286 12.46 -2.36 10.98
CA VAL A 286 11.07 -2.03 11.35
C VAL A 286 10.10 -2.50 10.26
N LEU A 287 10.34 -2.15 8.99
CA LEU A 287 9.47 -2.53 7.88
C LEU A 287 9.40 -4.05 7.71
N ALA A 288 10.54 -4.75 7.78
CA ALA A 288 10.58 -6.21 7.68
C ALA A 288 9.70 -6.89 8.75
N ARG A 289 9.67 -6.35 9.98
CA ARG A 289 8.78 -6.83 11.05
C ARG A 289 7.31 -6.52 10.77
N GLN A 290 6.97 -5.31 10.34
CA GLN A 290 5.58 -4.90 10.15
C GLN A 290 4.90 -5.69 9.01
N VAL A 291 5.55 -5.80 7.85
CA VAL A 291 5.02 -6.53 6.69
C VAL A 291 4.92 -8.03 6.98
N LEU A 292 5.92 -8.62 7.64
CA LEU A 292 5.86 -10.04 8.05
C LEU A 292 4.82 -10.30 9.14
N SER A 293 4.55 -9.33 10.03
CA SER A 293 3.45 -9.42 10.99
C SER A 293 2.10 -9.42 10.29
N LEU A 294 1.89 -8.55 9.29
CA LEU A 294 0.69 -8.59 8.45
C LEU A 294 0.57 -9.93 7.71
N ASP A 295 1.70 -10.50 7.26
CA ASP A 295 1.71 -11.78 6.55
C ASP A 295 1.31 -12.96 7.45
N HIS A 296 1.77 -12.99 8.71
CA HIS A 296 1.31 -13.99 9.69
C HIS A 296 -0.16 -13.77 10.10
N ILE A 297 -0.59 -12.53 10.34
CA ILE A 297 -2.00 -12.20 10.66
C ILE A 297 -2.93 -12.64 9.51
N SER A 298 -2.48 -12.51 8.27
CA SER A 298 -3.25 -12.84 7.07
C SER A 298 -3.01 -14.25 6.52
N ALA A 299 -2.17 -15.06 7.16
CA ALA A 299 -1.79 -16.41 6.72
C ALA A 299 -1.17 -16.49 5.31
N GLY A 300 -0.29 -15.55 4.95
CA GLY A 300 0.44 -15.56 3.68
C GLY A 300 -0.22 -14.75 2.55
N ARG A 301 -0.92 -13.66 2.90
CA ARG A 301 -1.62 -12.79 1.93
C ARG A 301 -1.01 -11.39 1.81
N ALA A 302 0.07 -11.08 2.52
CA ALA A 302 0.66 -9.74 2.50
C ALA A 302 1.54 -9.49 1.27
N ALA A 303 1.58 -8.23 0.84
CA ALA A 303 2.49 -7.74 -0.17
C ALA A 303 2.89 -6.29 0.15
N TRP A 304 4.12 -5.93 -0.20
CA TRP A 304 4.66 -4.59 -0.02
C TRP A 304 5.02 -4.00 -1.38
N ASN A 305 4.36 -2.90 -1.75
CA ASN A 305 4.76 -2.07 -2.88
C ASN A 305 5.88 -1.10 -2.43
N ALA A 306 7.11 -1.43 -2.82
CA ALA A 306 8.32 -0.71 -2.49
C ALA A 306 8.48 0.52 -3.40
N VAL A 307 8.36 1.72 -2.81
CA VAL A 307 8.49 2.99 -3.54
C VAL A 307 9.66 3.83 -3.04
N THR A 308 10.40 4.46 -3.95
CA THR A 308 11.52 5.36 -3.67
C THR A 308 11.09 6.74 -3.16
N SER A 309 9.78 7.00 -3.06
CA SER A 309 9.17 8.34 -2.98
C SER A 309 9.50 9.25 -4.20
N GLY A 310 8.59 10.19 -4.47
CA GLY A 310 8.71 11.12 -5.60
C GLY A 310 8.00 12.47 -5.44
N SER A 311 7.35 12.76 -4.30
CA SER A 311 6.84 14.10 -3.99
C SER A 311 7.90 14.90 -3.22
N PRO A 312 8.44 16.01 -3.75
CA PRO A 312 9.42 16.84 -3.03
C PRO A 312 8.90 17.34 -1.67
N GLY A 313 7.62 17.73 -1.61
CA GLY A 313 6.96 18.19 -0.38
C GLY A 313 6.85 17.15 0.74
N ALA A 314 7.23 15.89 0.52
CA ALA A 314 7.34 14.90 1.59
C ALA A 314 8.65 15.04 2.40
N ALA A 315 9.72 15.59 1.83
CA ALA A 315 11.05 15.64 2.47
C ALA A 315 11.05 16.35 3.85
N PRO A 316 10.39 17.53 4.03
CA PRO A 316 10.38 18.22 5.33
C PRO A 316 9.74 17.42 6.47
N ASN A 317 8.79 16.53 6.15
CA ASN A 317 8.12 15.67 7.15
C ASN A 317 9.09 14.66 7.80
N PHE A 318 10.26 14.44 7.20
CA PHE A 318 11.30 13.52 7.68
C PHE A 318 12.61 14.25 8.04
N GLY A 319 12.57 15.58 8.17
CA GLY A 319 13.73 16.39 8.55
C GLY A 319 14.78 16.56 7.45
N LEU A 320 14.37 16.43 6.17
CA LEU A 320 15.21 16.72 5.00
C LEU A 320 14.70 17.98 4.29
N ASP A 321 15.59 18.87 3.87
CA ASP A 321 15.22 20.06 3.08
C ASP A 321 14.74 19.66 1.66
N GLU A 322 15.37 18.65 1.07
CA GLU A 322 15.09 18.12 -0.27
C GLU A 322 15.11 16.57 -0.28
N LEU A 323 14.58 15.95 -1.34
CA LEU A 323 14.75 14.51 -1.55
C LEU A 323 16.20 14.18 -1.96
N PRO A 324 16.76 13.02 -1.57
CA PRO A 324 18.02 12.52 -2.15
C PRO A 324 17.91 12.39 -3.68
N ALA A 325 19.05 12.43 -4.39
CA ALA A 325 19.07 12.49 -5.85
C ALA A 325 18.36 11.27 -6.49
N HIS A 326 17.71 11.43 -7.65
CA HIS A 326 16.88 10.38 -8.27
C HIS A 326 17.55 8.99 -8.25
N ASP A 327 18.79 8.89 -8.73
CA ASP A 327 19.50 7.61 -8.86
C ASP A 327 19.94 7.06 -7.48
N GLU A 328 20.38 7.93 -6.56
CA GLU A 328 20.69 7.56 -5.17
C GLU A 328 19.47 6.94 -4.46
N ARG A 329 18.25 7.42 -4.75
CA ARG A 329 17.02 6.80 -4.21
C ARG A 329 16.81 5.38 -4.72
N TYR A 330 17.24 5.05 -5.95
CA TYR A 330 17.17 3.69 -6.49
C TYR A 330 18.31 2.79 -5.98
N GLU A 331 19.54 3.30 -5.88
CA GLU A 331 20.67 2.57 -5.25
C GLU A 331 20.35 2.19 -3.79
N ARG A 332 19.87 3.17 -3.00
CA ARG A 332 19.44 2.95 -1.61
C ARG A 332 18.23 2.02 -1.52
N ALA A 333 17.32 2.04 -2.49
CA ALA A 333 16.15 1.15 -2.50
C ALA A 333 16.52 -0.31 -2.82
N ALA A 334 17.52 -0.56 -3.68
CA ALA A 334 18.04 -1.91 -3.91
C ALA A 334 18.59 -2.50 -2.61
N GLU A 335 19.51 -1.78 -1.95
CA GLU A 335 20.09 -2.24 -0.67
C GLU A 335 19.01 -2.43 0.41
N PHE A 336 18.00 -1.55 0.46
CA PHE A 336 16.88 -1.66 1.40
C PHE A 336 16.07 -2.95 1.17
N ILE A 337 15.69 -3.25 -0.08
CA ILE A 337 14.90 -4.45 -0.40
C ILE A 337 15.70 -5.73 -0.10
N ASP A 338 17.00 -5.74 -0.37
CA ASP A 338 17.87 -6.88 -0.08
C ASP A 338 18.02 -7.12 1.43
N VAL A 339 18.16 -6.05 2.24
CA VAL A 339 18.13 -6.15 3.71
C VAL A 339 16.80 -6.72 4.20
N VAL A 340 15.67 -6.23 3.69
CA VAL A 340 14.33 -6.73 4.09
C VAL A 340 14.15 -8.20 3.72
N ARG A 341 14.53 -8.61 2.51
CA ARG A 341 14.49 -10.01 2.06
C ARG A 341 15.43 -10.90 2.88
N GLY A 342 16.64 -10.42 3.20
CA GLY A 342 17.60 -11.11 4.06
C GLY A 342 17.09 -11.30 5.50
N LEU A 343 16.40 -10.30 6.05
CA LEU A 343 15.73 -10.40 7.36
C LEU A 343 14.59 -11.45 7.33
N TRP A 344 13.76 -11.49 6.29
CA TRP A 344 12.75 -12.54 6.14
C TRP A 344 13.37 -13.94 5.98
N GLY A 345 14.61 -14.03 5.48
CA GLY A 345 15.43 -15.24 5.43
C GLY A 345 16.12 -15.63 6.74
N SER A 346 15.99 -14.88 7.84
CA SER A 346 16.69 -15.15 9.11
C SER A 346 16.31 -16.48 9.79
N TRP A 347 15.16 -17.07 9.44
CA TRP A 347 14.67 -18.35 9.99
C TRP A 347 14.42 -19.36 8.86
N ALA A 348 14.91 -20.58 9.01
CA ALA A 348 14.58 -21.69 8.11
C ALA A 348 13.10 -22.11 8.24
N ALA A 349 12.58 -22.93 7.31
CA ALA A 349 11.18 -23.39 7.39
C ALA A 349 11.01 -24.40 8.55
N GLU A 350 12.01 -25.26 8.71
CA GLU A 350 12.20 -26.29 9.72
C GLU A 350 12.76 -25.77 11.05
N ALA A 351 12.71 -24.45 11.29
CA ALA A 351 13.29 -23.86 12.50
C ALA A 351 12.48 -24.19 13.77
N LEU A 352 11.19 -24.44 13.67
CA LEU A 352 10.36 -24.90 14.80
C LEU A 352 10.53 -26.40 15.03
N VAL A 353 10.79 -26.76 16.29
CA VAL A 353 10.98 -28.16 16.73
C VAL A 353 9.83 -28.60 17.65
N LEU A 354 9.30 -27.68 18.46
CA LEU A 354 8.14 -27.88 19.35
C LEU A 354 8.28 -29.09 20.31
N ASP A 355 9.51 -29.42 20.66
CA ASP A 355 9.91 -30.51 21.55
C ASP A 355 9.67 -30.09 23.00
N GLN A 356 8.49 -30.43 23.52
CA GLN A 356 8.02 -30.04 24.86
C GLN A 356 8.78 -30.77 25.97
N GLU A 357 9.18 -32.02 25.74
CA GLU A 357 9.91 -32.86 26.71
C GLU A 357 11.27 -32.26 27.08
N ASN A 358 12.01 -31.75 26.08
CA ASN A 358 13.33 -31.13 26.29
C ASN A 358 13.26 -29.59 26.34
N GLY A 359 12.06 -28.99 26.32
CA GLY A 359 11.86 -27.54 26.36
C GLY A 359 12.34 -26.79 25.10
N ARG A 360 12.45 -27.46 23.95
CA ARG A 360 13.03 -26.95 22.70
C ARG A 360 11.96 -26.53 21.69
N PHE A 361 11.53 -25.27 21.79
CA PHE A 361 10.57 -24.70 20.83
C PHE A 361 11.16 -24.58 19.40
N TRP A 362 12.45 -24.28 19.25
CA TRP A 362 13.14 -24.07 17.96
C TRP A 362 14.60 -24.56 17.99
N ASP A 363 15.20 -24.82 16.81
CA ASP A 363 16.63 -25.13 16.69
C ASP A 363 17.45 -23.86 16.43
N ARG A 364 18.43 -23.60 17.32
CA ARG A 364 19.38 -22.50 17.20
C ARG A 364 20.24 -22.55 15.93
N ARG A 365 20.42 -23.71 15.30
CA ARG A 365 21.15 -23.86 14.02
C ARG A 365 20.34 -23.40 12.81
N SER A 366 19.03 -23.32 12.95
CA SER A 366 18.07 -22.96 11.90
C SER A 366 17.70 -21.46 11.89
N VAL A 367 18.41 -20.64 12.69
CA VAL A 367 18.24 -19.19 12.75
C VAL A 367 19.60 -18.53 12.57
N ARG A 368 19.67 -17.47 11.75
CA ARG A 368 20.91 -16.83 11.33
C ARG A 368 20.77 -15.31 11.37
N SER A 369 21.80 -14.66 11.89
CA SER A 369 22.01 -13.23 11.67
C SER A 369 22.08 -12.92 10.17
N LEU A 370 21.72 -11.68 9.82
CA LEU A 370 21.91 -11.14 8.48
C LEU A 370 23.33 -10.54 8.33
N ASP A 371 23.86 -9.91 9.38
CA ASP A 371 25.18 -9.29 9.44
C ASP A 371 25.53 -8.36 8.25
N HIS A 372 24.50 -7.72 7.67
CA HIS A 372 24.63 -6.83 6.52
C HIS A 372 25.37 -5.54 6.88
N SER A 373 26.29 -5.12 6.00
CA SER A 373 26.99 -3.84 6.09
C SER A 373 27.29 -3.29 4.69
N GLY A 374 26.27 -2.70 4.06
CA GLY A 374 26.39 -2.04 2.76
C GLY A 374 26.82 -0.59 2.84
N ALA A 375 26.44 0.20 1.84
CA ALA A 375 26.73 1.63 1.75
C ALA A 375 25.73 2.45 2.57
N HIS A 376 24.46 2.05 2.58
CA HIS A 376 23.36 2.78 3.21
C HIS A 376 22.94 2.20 4.58
N PHE A 377 23.07 0.89 4.79
CA PHE A 377 22.56 0.19 5.98
C PHE A 377 23.59 -0.72 6.65
N ARG A 378 23.45 -0.87 7.97
CA ARG A 378 24.16 -1.87 8.77
C ARG A 378 23.17 -2.57 9.70
N VAL A 379 22.89 -3.84 9.47
CA VAL A 379 21.80 -4.58 10.13
C VAL A 379 22.27 -5.99 10.50
N ALA A 380 22.50 -6.22 11.78
CA ALA A 380 22.94 -7.52 12.30
C ALA A 380 21.85 -8.60 12.18
N GLY A 381 20.60 -8.30 12.56
CA GLY A 381 19.59 -9.34 12.75
C GLY A 381 19.94 -10.30 13.91
N PRO A 382 19.41 -11.53 13.94
CA PRO A 382 18.33 -12.04 13.07
C PRO A 382 17.04 -11.21 13.21
N LEU A 383 16.11 -11.38 12.27
CA LEU A 383 14.74 -10.88 12.46
C LEU A 383 14.07 -11.61 13.65
N ASN A 384 13.34 -10.87 14.48
CA ASN A 384 12.67 -11.42 15.67
C ASN A 384 11.25 -11.96 15.39
N SER A 385 11.05 -12.56 14.23
CA SER A 385 9.79 -13.16 13.80
C SER A 385 10.04 -14.37 12.88
N LEU A 386 9.14 -15.34 12.93
CA LEU A 386 9.24 -16.61 12.20
C LEU A 386 9.08 -16.40 10.68
N ARG A 387 9.61 -17.33 9.88
CA ARG A 387 9.49 -17.31 8.42
C ARG A 387 8.02 -17.19 7.97
N SER A 388 7.79 -16.43 6.90
CA SER A 388 6.46 -16.14 6.37
C SER A 388 5.74 -17.42 5.87
N PRO A 389 4.40 -17.53 6.02
CA PRO A 389 3.63 -18.65 5.47
C PRO A 389 3.78 -18.83 3.96
N GLN A 390 3.97 -17.74 3.21
CA GLN A 390 4.23 -17.76 1.75
C GLN A 390 5.72 -17.75 1.38
N GLY A 391 6.58 -18.26 2.27
CA GLY A 391 8.04 -18.32 2.12
C GLY A 391 8.75 -16.98 2.35
N ALA A 392 8.27 -15.91 1.69
CA ALA A 392 8.50 -14.50 2.01
C ALA A 392 7.36 -13.64 1.41
N PRO A 393 6.92 -12.53 2.05
CA PRO A 393 5.92 -11.62 1.51
C PRO A 393 6.29 -11.13 0.11
N LEU A 394 5.29 -10.85 -0.72
CA LEU A 394 5.51 -10.37 -2.10
C LEU A 394 6.05 -8.93 -2.11
N VAL A 395 7.08 -8.67 -2.90
CA VAL A 395 7.60 -7.31 -3.15
C VAL A 395 7.10 -6.82 -4.52
N PHE A 396 6.23 -5.82 -4.51
CA PHE A 396 5.84 -5.07 -5.71
C PHE A 396 6.71 -3.81 -5.86
N GLN A 397 6.79 -3.28 -7.08
CA GLN A 397 7.50 -2.03 -7.38
C GLN A 397 6.81 -1.29 -8.54
N ALA A 398 6.89 0.05 -8.57
CA ALA A 398 6.11 0.90 -9.49
C ALA A 398 6.96 1.95 -10.27
N GLY A 399 8.24 1.67 -10.52
CA GLY A 399 9.19 2.61 -11.11
C GLY A 399 9.26 2.51 -12.63
N MET A 400 8.68 3.48 -13.36
CA MET A 400 8.63 3.47 -14.83
C MET A 400 9.92 3.98 -15.53
N SER A 401 10.81 4.68 -14.81
CA SER A 401 12.11 5.16 -15.32
C SER A 401 13.12 4.01 -15.49
N ASP A 402 14.24 4.22 -16.20
CA ASP A 402 15.20 3.13 -16.48
C ASP A 402 15.72 2.45 -15.20
N ALA A 403 16.20 3.25 -14.23
CA ALA A 403 16.59 2.76 -12.90
C ALA A 403 15.42 2.10 -12.14
N GLY A 404 14.19 2.58 -12.36
CA GLY A 404 12.98 1.96 -11.81
C GLY A 404 12.70 0.57 -12.38
N ARG A 405 12.81 0.40 -13.69
CA ARG A 405 12.66 -0.90 -14.36
C ARG A 405 13.78 -1.86 -13.99
N GLU A 406 15.00 -1.35 -13.84
CA GLU A 406 16.15 -2.13 -13.40
C GLU A 406 15.96 -2.63 -11.95
N LEU A 407 15.51 -1.77 -11.03
CA LEU A 407 15.17 -2.16 -9.65
C LEU A 407 14.04 -3.20 -9.61
N GLY A 408 12.95 -2.97 -10.37
CA GLY A 408 11.82 -3.90 -10.45
C GLY A 408 12.24 -5.27 -10.99
N ALA A 409 12.94 -5.29 -12.13
CA ALA A 409 13.42 -6.51 -12.75
C ALA A 409 14.42 -7.29 -11.87
N ARG A 410 15.24 -6.62 -11.05
CA ARG A 410 16.20 -7.28 -10.15
C ARG A 410 15.58 -7.78 -8.83
N HIS A 411 14.76 -6.98 -8.15
CA HIS A 411 14.37 -7.25 -6.75
C HIS A 411 12.87 -7.47 -6.52
N ALA A 412 11.99 -7.10 -7.46
CA ALA A 412 10.54 -7.24 -7.27
C ALA A 412 10.02 -8.63 -7.70
N ASP A 413 9.00 -9.12 -7.02
CA ASP A 413 8.20 -10.28 -7.40
C ASP A 413 7.15 -9.93 -8.48
N GLY A 414 6.71 -8.66 -8.51
CA GLY A 414 5.83 -8.13 -9.54
C GLY A 414 6.00 -6.62 -9.71
N VAL A 415 5.58 -6.08 -10.85
CA VAL A 415 5.67 -4.64 -11.17
C VAL A 415 4.30 -4.06 -11.50
N TYR A 416 4.01 -2.90 -10.92
CA TYR A 416 2.87 -2.06 -11.27
C TYR A 416 3.25 -1.22 -12.49
N ALA A 417 2.56 -1.45 -13.61
CA ALA A 417 2.78 -0.75 -14.86
C ALA A 417 1.69 0.29 -15.13
N SER A 418 2.04 1.40 -15.80
CA SER A 418 1.07 2.39 -16.30
C SER A 418 1.32 2.72 -17.79
N PRO A 419 1.12 1.74 -18.69
CA PRO A 419 1.11 1.97 -20.13
C PRO A 419 -0.12 2.77 -20.57
N ARG A 420 -0.09 3.36 -21.77
CA ARG A 420 -1.26 4.03 -22.38
C ARG A 420 -1.94 3.18 -23.45
N THR A 421 -1.19 2.28 -24.08
CA THR A 421 -1.65 1.37 -25.14
C THR A 421 -1.19 -0.06 -24.87
N LEU A 422 -1.80 -1.02 -25.58
CA LEU A 422 -1.35 -2.41 -25.59
C LEU A 422 0.10 -2.54 -26.08
N SER A 423 0.53 -1.73 -27.05
CA SER A 423 1.92 -1.71 -27.53
C SER A 423 2.92 -1.20 -26.49
N ASP A 424 2.57 -0.16 -25.73
CA ASP A 424 3.36 0.30 -24.57
C ASP A 424 3.52 -0.84 -23.53
N ALA A 425 2.44 -1.61 -23.30
CA ALA A 425 2.39 -2.68 -22.30
C ALA A 425 3.28 -3.88 -22.68
N ILE A 426 3.19 -4.36 -23.93
CA ILE A 426 4.03 -5.44 -24.45
C ILE A 426 5.51 -5.03 -24.37
N ALA A 427 5.85 -3.84 -24.88
CA ALA A 427 7.23 -3.33 -24.87
C ALA A 427 7.78 -3.16 -23.43
N PHE A 428 6.92 -2.80 -22.46
CA PHE A 428 7.30 -2.74 -21.05
C PHE A 428 7.57 -4.15 -20.47
N ARG A 429 6.70 -5.13 -20.73
CA ARG A 429 6.90 -6.52 -20.25
C ARG A 429 8.17 -7.14 -20.82
N ASP A 430 8.45 -6.94 -22.11
CA ASP A 430 9.67 -7.42 -22.75
C ASP A 430 10.93 -6.76 -22.18
N ASP A 431 10.91 -5.46 -21.87
CA ASP A 431 12.04 -4.77 -21.21
C ASP A 431 12.30 -5.30 -19.79
N ILE A 432 11.25 -5.49 -18.99
CA ILE A 432 11.37 -6.06 -17.63
C ILE A 432 11.89 -7.51 -17.69
N ARG A 433 11.34 -8.34 -18.57
CA ARG A 433 11.77 -9.73 -18.80
C ARG A 433 13.23 -9.81 -19.23
N ARG A 434 13.65 -8.97 -20.18
CA ARG A 434 15.05 -8.85 -20.65
C ARG A 434 16.00 -8.48 -19.50
N ARG A 435 15.63 -7.52 -18.65
CA ARG A 435 16.43 -7.11 -17.48
C ARG A 435 16.48 -8.21 -16.41
N ALA A 436 15.38 -8.91 -16.16
CA ALA A 436 15.34 -10.01 -15.19
C ALA A 436 16.27 -11.17 -15.60
N LEU A 437 16.28 -11.51 -16.90
CA LEU A 437 17.23 -12.49 -17.47
C LEU A 437 18.70 -12.02 -17.34
N LEU A 438 18.99 -10.75 -17.61
CA LEU A 438 20.33 -10.17 -17.42
C LEU A 438 20.76 -10.12 -15.95
N ALA A 439 19.80 -10.07 -15.01
CA ALA A 439 20.01 -10.19 -13.58
C ALA A 439 20.11 -11.66 -13.09
N GLY A 440 20.09 -12.64 -13.98
CA GLY A 440 20.19 -14.06 -13.64
C GLY A 440 18.90 -14.69 -13.08
N ARG A 441 17.75 -14.02 -13.25
CA ARG A 441 16.43 -14.54 -12.85
C ARG A 441 15.72 -15.25 -14.01
N GLY A 442 14.67 -16.01 -13.70
CA GLY A 442 13.83 -16.68 -14.69
C GLY A 442 12.94 -15.73 -15.51
N GLU A 443 12.54 -16.17 -16.70
CA GLU A 443 11.81 -15.38 -17.71
C GLU A 443 10.45 -14.82 -17.22
N ASP A 444 9.72 -15.59 -16.41
CA ASP A 444 8.46 -15.19 -15.77
C ASP A 444 8.61 -15.01 -14.24
N SER A 445 9.80 -14.59 -13.79
CA SER A 445 10.06 -14.36 -12.36
C SER A 445 9.56 -13.01 -11.83
N VAL A 446 8.97 -12.16 -12.68
CA VAL A 446 8.42 -10.84 -12.36
C VAL A 446 7.05 -10.71 -13.05
N ALA A 447 5.96 -10.71 -12.29
CA ALA A 447 4.61 -10.57 -12.84
C ALA A 447 4.28 -9.11 -13.17
N VAL A 448 3.73 -8.83 -14.37
CA VAL A 448 3.34 -7.48 -14.78
C VAL A 448 1.85 -7.23 -14.50
N PHE A 449 1.56 -6.22 -13.67
CA PHE A 449 0.20 -5.77 -13.38
C PHE A 449 -0.05 -4.36 -13.92
N ALA A 450 -0.85 -4.23 -14.99
CA ALA A 450 -1.16 -2.91 -15.56
C ALA A 450 -2.29 -2.20 -14.78
N SER A 451 -2.19 -0.87 -14.70
CA SER A 451 -3.22 0.01 -14.16
C SER A 451 -4.33 0.26 -15.19
N PHE A 452 -5.58 0.09 -14.78
CA PHE A 452 -6.76 0.53 -15.52
C PHE A 452 -7.64 1.40 -14.62
N ARG A 453 -8.21 2.48 -15.16
CA ARG A 453 -9.39 3.11 -14.55
C ARG A 453 -10.65 2.52 -15.17
N VAL A 454 -11.67 2.29 -14.35
CA VAL A 454 -12.91 1.64 -14.79
C VAL A 454 -14.16 2.38 -14.33
N ILE A 455 -15.11 2.50 -15.24
CA ILE A 455 -16.53 2.72 -14.94
C ILE A 455 -17.28 1.56 -15.59
N VAL A 456 -17.62 0.56 -14.78
CA VAL A 456 -18.53 -0.53 -15.16
C VAL A 456 -19.95 -0.08 -14.84
N GLY A 457 -20.93 -0.43 -15.68
CA GLY A 457 -22.34 -0.24 -15.38
C GLY A 457 -23.23 -1.37 -15.91
N PRO A 458 -24.52 -1.40 -15.54
CA PRO A 458 -25.48 -2.39 -16.05
C PRO A 458 -25.76 -2.33 -17.57
N ASN A 459 -25.21 -1.33 -18.26
CA ASN A 459 -25.23 -1.10 -19.71
C ASN A 459 -24.25 0.03 -20.02
N ARG A 460 -23.59 0.00 -21.19
CA ARG A 460 -22.69 1.06 -21.67
C ARG A 460 -23.24 2.49 -21.47
N ALA A 461 -24.49 2.73 -21.84
CA ALA A 461 -25.11 4.05 -21.74
C ALA A 461 -25.19 4.60 -20.31
N GLN A 462 -25.23 3.75 -19.28
CA GLN A 462 -25.20 4.15 -17.87
C GLN A 462 -23.78 4.45 -17.37
N ALA A 463 -22.80 3.65 -17.79
CA ALA A 463 -21.38 3.93 -17.52
C ALA A 463 -20.97 5.27 -18.16
N GLU A 464 -21.32 5.52 -19.41
CA GLU A 464 -21.08 6.81 -20.07
C GLU A 464 -21.78 7.99 -19.38
N ARG A 465 -22.99 7.82 -18.82
CA ARG A 465 -23.67 8.88 -18.05
C ARG A 465 -22.85 9.21 -16.80
N THR A 466 -22.44 8.19 -16.05
CA THR A 466 -21.58 8.33 -14.87
C THR A 466 -20.25 9.02 -15.22
N ALA A 467 -19.63 8.67 -16.35
CA ALA A 467 -18.42 9.33 -16.84
C ALA A 467 -18.66 10.81 -17.17
N ARG A 468 -19.73 11.15 -17.90
CA ARG A 468 -20.10 12.54 -18.22
C ARG A 468 -20.43 13.37 -16.96
N GLU A 469 -21.07 12.76 -15.98
CA GLU A 469 -21.37 13.37 -14.69
C GLU A 469 -20.10 13.64 -13.87
N LEU A 470 -19.18 12.68 -13.80
CA LEU A 470 -17.86 12.84 -13.16
C LEU A 470 -17.02 13.93 -13.85
N ASP A 471 -16.84 13.83 -15.16
CA ASP A 471 -16.06 14.77 -15.97
C ASP A 471 -16.60 16.23 -15.83
N GLY A 472 -17.90 16.39 -15.59
CA GLY A 472 -18.56 17.68 -15.37
C GLY A 472 -18.41 18.26 -13.95
N LEU A 473 -17.91 17.49 -12.98
CA LEU A 473 -17.70 17.92 -11.58
C LEU A 473 -16.25 18.34 -11.28
N VAL A 474 -15.35 18.23 -12.26
CA VAL A 474 -13.94 18.62 -12.17
C VAL A 474 -13.80 20.11 -11.85
N ASP A 475 -13.10 20.42 -10.75
CA ASP A 475 -12.68 21.79 -10.45
C ASP A 475 -11.20 21.94 -10.83
N TYR A 476 -10.92 22.89 -11.72
CA TYR A 476 -9.57 23.21 -12.17
C TYR A 476 -8.61 23.51 -11.00
N ARG A 477 -9.10 24.10 -9.89
CA ARG A 477 -8.27 24.50 -8.74
C ARG A 477 -7.60 23.30 -8.07
N SER A 478 -8.35 22.23 -7.81
CA SER A 478 -7.82 20.99 -7.22
C SER A 478 -6.82 20.31 -8.15
N VAL A 479 -7.03 20.40 -9.47
CA VAL A 479 -6.07 19.89 -10.45
C VAL A 479 -4.78 20.70 -10.43
N LEU A 480 -4.84 22.03 -10.40
CA LEU A 480 -3.63 22.88 -10.29
C LEU A 480 -2.90 22.69 -8.96
N GLY A 481 -3.60 22.48 -7.85
CA GLY A 481 -2.99 22.10 -6.56
C GLY A 481 -2.24 20.77 -6.61
N ASN A 482 -2.84 19.74 -7.23
CA ASN A 482 -2.17 18.46 -7.45
C ASN A 482 -0.98 18.56 -8.43
N LEU A 483 -1.02 19.42 -9.45
CA LEU A 483 0.14 19.71 -10.32
C LEU A 483 1.30 20.34 -9.53
N ALA A 484 1.03 21.37 -8.72
CA ALA A 484 2.03 22.02 -7.90
C ALA A 484 2.72 21.02 -6.95
N LEU A 485 1.94 20.18 -6.26
CA LEU A 485 2.43 19.23 -5.26
C LEU A 485 3.18 18.02 -5.83
N ILE A 486 2.65 17.40 -6.90
CA ILE A 486 3.13 16.11 -7.41
C ILE A 486 4.19 16.30 -8.51
N GLN A 487 4.05 17.36 -9.31
CA GLN A 487 4.91 17.62 -10.47
C GLN A 487 5.87 18.81 -10.26
N GLY A 488 5.63 19.67 -9.26
CA GLY A 488 6.35 20.94 -9.09
C GLY A 488 5.87 22.05 -10.03
N ILE A 489 4.76 21.85 -10.74
CA ILE A 489 4.25 22.79 -11.76
C ILE A 489 3.13 23.63 -11.13
N ASP A 490 3.49 24.77 -10.53
CA ASP A 490 2.51 25.68 -9.93
C ASP A 490 1.97 26.69 -10.95
N LEU A 491 0.73 26.48 -11.39
CA LEU A 491 -0.01 27.38 -12.26
C LEU A 491 -1.05 28.24 -11.49
N ARG A 492 -1.13 28.14 -10.15
CA ARG A 492 -2.19 28.77 -9.35
C ARG A 492 -2.16 30.31 -9.37
N GLY A 493 -1.02 30.89 -9.72
CA GLY A 493 -0.82 32.35 -9.86
C GLY A 493 -1.07 32.93 -11.27
N TYR A 494 -1.44 32.11 -12.26
CA TYR A 494 -1.71 32.55 -13.63
C TYR A 494 -3.21 32.79 -13.86
N ASP A 495 -3.54 33.54 -14.91
CA ASP A 495 -4.93 33.65 -15.40
C ASP A 495 -5.41 32.28 -15.90
N PRO A 496 -6.46 31.67 -15.30
CA PRO A 496 -6.94 30.35 -15.72
C PRO A 496 -7.52 30.35 -17.13
N ASP A 497 -7.99 31.49 -17.66
CA ASP A 497 -8.49 31.62 -19.02
C ASP A 497 -7.43 32.20 -19.98
N GLY A 498 -6.22 32.45 -19.48
CA GLY A 498 -5.02 32.76 -20.25
C GLY A 498 -4.33 31.52 -20.83
N PRO A 499 -3.36 31.72 -21.75
CA PRO A 499 -2.59 30.64 -22.36
C PRO A 499 -1.68 29.95 -21.35
N ILE A 500 -1.38 28.68 -21.63
CA ILE A 500 -0.47 27.87 -20.81
C ILE A 500 0.97 28.41 -20.98
N PRO A 501 1.71 28.68 -19.88
CA PRO A 501 3.10 29.13 -19.96
C PRO A 501 4.04 27.99 -20.41
N GLU A 502 5.28 28.35 -20.74
CA GLU A 502 6.36 27.37 -20.93
C GLU A 502 6.57 26.58 -19.62
N LEU A 503 6.53 25.24 -19.72
CA LEU A 503 6.64 24.33 -18.57
C LEU A 503 8.07 23.75 -18.46
N PRO A 504 8.55 23.42 -17.25
CA PRO A 504 9.86 22.79 -17.05
C PRO A 504 10.04 21.50 -17.86
N ASP A 505 11.27 21.24 -18.30
CA ASP A 505 11.63 20.01 -19.01
C ASP A 505 11.42 18.77 -18.10
N PRO A 506 10.69 17.73 -18.53
CA PRO A 506 10.54 16.50 -17.75
C PRO A 506 11.88 15.87 -17.31
N ALA A 507 12.95 16.03 -18.09
CA ALA A 507 14.29 15.54 -17.74
C ALA A 507 14.83 16.17 -16.45
N GLU A 508 14.54 17.44 -16.17
CA GLU A 508 15.03 18.15 -14.97
C GLU A 508 14.26 17.78 -13.69
N SER A 509 13.07 17.18 -13.82
CA SER A 509 12.20 16.84 -12.68
C SER A 509 12.85 15.83 -11.73
N GLN A 510 13.02 16.25 -10.47
CA GLN A 510 13.49 15.38 -9.37
C GLN A 510 12.37 14.55 -8.74
N GLY A 511 11.10 14.86 -9.07
CA GLY A 511 9.91 14.21 -8.54
C GLY A 511 9.43 13.04 -9.40
N TYR A 512 8.11 12.90 -9.56
CA TYR A 512 7.51 11.91 -10.46
C TYR A 512 7.58 12.35 -11.93
N ARG A 513 8.75 12.19 -12.56
CA ARG A 513 8.98 12.55 -13.98
C ARG A 513 7.86 12.11 -14.94
N SER A 514 7.34 10.89 -14.79
CA SER A 514 6.26 10.35 -15.65
C SER A 514 4.95 11.15 -15.61
N PHE A 515 4.68 11.88 -14.51
CA PHE A 515 3.53 12.78 -14.43
C PHE A 515 3.79 14.10 -15.18
N VAL A 516 5.04 14.60 -15.17
CA VAL A 516 5.46 15.76 -15.97
C VAL A 516 5.43 15.42 -17.46
N GLU A 517 5.97 14.27 -17.86
CA GLU A 517 5.91 13.72 -19.23
C GLU A 517 4.45 13.61 -19.71
N ARG A 518 3.53 13.16 -18.84
CA ARG A 518 2.09 13.10 -19.12
C ARG A 518 1.48 14.48 -19.36
N THR A 519 1.76 15.48 -18.52
CA THR A 519 1.25 16.85 -18.70
C THR A 519 1.72 17.46 -20.03
N HIS A 520 3.00 17.27 -20.39
CA HIS A 520 3.53 17.69 -21.70
C HIS A 520 2.85 16.95 -22.86
N ALA A 521 2.62 15.63 -22.75
CA ALA A 521 1.91 14.86 -23.77
C ALA A 521 0.46 15.34 -23.98
N VAL A 522 -0.27 15.66 -22.91
CA VAL A 522 -1.63 16.22 -22.98
C VAL A 522 -1.65 17.55 -23.73
N ILE A 523 -0.67 18.42 -23.49
CA ILE A 523 -0.52 19.70 -24.18
C ILE A 523 -0.23 19.50 -25.67
N ALA A 524 0.68 18.58 -26.01
CA ALA A 524 1.07 18.29 -27.39
C ALA A 524 -0.09 17.71 -28.22
N THR A 525 -0.83 16.75 -27.66
CA THR A 525 -1.94 16.05 -28.32
C THR A 525 -3.19 16.92 -28.43
N HIS A 526 -3.73 17.40 -27.30
CA HIS A 526 -5.04 18.05 -27.28
C HIS A 526 -4.99 19.57 -27.48
N ARG A 527 -3.80 20.18 -27.37
CA ARG A 527 -3.55 21.63 -27.55
C ARG A 527 -4.58 22.54 -26.82
N PRO A 528 -4.83 22.32 -25.51
CA PRO A 528 -5.77 23.12 -24.74
C PRO A 528 -5.43 24.61 -24.84
N PRO A 529 -6.39 25.50 -25.21
CA PRO A 529 -6.13 26.92 -25.41
C PRO A 529 -5.91 27.70 -24.11
N THR A 530 -6.35 27.16 -22.96
CA THR A 530 -6.26 27.81 -21.66
C THR A 530 -5.82 26.84 -20.55
N ILE A 531 -5.30 27.40 -19.46
CA ILE A 531 -4.93 26.63 -18.26
C ILE A 531 -6.15 25.90 -17.67
N ARG A 532 -7.34 26.50 -17.72
CA ARG A 532 -8.61 25.88 -17.30
C ARG A 532 -8.93 24.63 -18.13
N GLU A 533 -8.74 24.67 -19.44
CA GLU A 533 -9.03 23.53 -20.32
C GLU A 533 -7.98 22.42 -20.16
N LEU A 534 -6.70 22.78 -20.00
CA LEU A 534 -5.64 21.82 -19.61
C LEU A 534 -6.01 21.11 -18.30
N ALA A 535 -6.39 21.87 -17.27
CA ALA A 535 -6.83 21.33 -15.99
C ALA A 535 -8.10 20.49 -16.10
N ARG A 536 -9.03 20.82 -17.02
CA ARG A 536 -10.23 20.00 -17.27
C ARG A 536 -9.86 18.65 -17.88
N ILE A 537 -8.97 18.63 -18.89
CA ILE A 537 -8.51 17.38 -19.53
C ILE A 537 -7.73 16.52 -18.53
N LEU A 538 -6.79 17.11 -17.78
CA LEU A 538 -6.01 16.42 -16.75
C LEU A 538 -6.85 15.96 -15.54
N GLY A 539 -7.90 16.70 -15.17
CA GLY A 539 -8.75 16.37 -14.02
C GLY A 539 -9.82 15.33 -14.31
N SER A 540 -10.35 15.32 -15.54
CA SER A 540 -11.23 14.26 -16.05
C SER A 540 -10.47 13.06 -16.61
N GLU A 541 -9.15 13.20 -16.75
CA GLU A 541 -8.24 12.21 -17.33
C GLU A 541 -8.73 11.67 -18.70
N ARG A 542 -9.35 12.56 -19.50
CA ARG A 542 -9.87 12.33 -20.86
C ARG A 542 -8.74 12.34 -21.90
N GLU A 543 -7.75 11.52 -21.65
CA GLU A 543 -6.64 11.23 -22.55
C GLU A 543 -7.05 10.10 -23.52
N ASP A 544 -6.46 10.10 -24.72
CA ASP A 544 -6.57 9.00 -25.70
C ASP A 544 -5.74 7.78 -25.23
N SER A 545 -6.18 7.17 -24.12
CA SER A 545 -5.51 6.07 -23.42
C SER A 545 -6.44 4.86 -23.36
N GLU A 546 -5.96 3.71 -23.83
CA GLU A 546 -6.66 2.41 -23.82
C GLU A 546 -6.88 1.86 -22.40
N THR A 547 -6.47 2.61 -21.37
CA THR A 547 -6.56 2.24 -19.95
C THR A 547 -7.66 2.98 -19.16
N ARG A 548 -8.49 3.84 -19.79
CA ARG A 548 -9.75 4.37 -19.20
C ARG A 548 -10.96 3.62 -19.79
N LEU A 549 -11.39 2.55 -19.14
CA LEU A 549 -12.48 1.69 -19.64
C LEU A 549 -13.83 2.16 -19.11
N ILE A 550 -14.74 2.51 -20.02
CA ILE A 550 -16.09 3.00 -19.69
C ILE A 550 -17.09 2.18 -20.51
N GLY A 551 -17.91 1.36 -19.84
CA GLY A 551 -18.86 0.50 -20.53
C GLY A 551 -19.62 -0.43 -19.59
N ASP A 552 -20.27 -1.45 -20.14
CA ASP A 552 -20.73 -2.57 -19.31
C ASP A 552 -19.64 -3.62 -19.09
N ALA A 553 -20.00 -4.71 -18.41
CA ALA A 553 -19.05 -5.78 -18.07
C ALA A 553 -18.40 -6.40 -19.31
N ALA A 554 -19.13 -6.51 -20.44
CA ALA A 554 -18.59 -7.09 -21.67
C ALA A 554 -17.60 -6.14 -22.34
N ASP A 555 -17.93 -4.85 -22.46
CA ASP A 555 -17.04 -3.80 -23.00
C ASP A 555 -15.67 -3.77 -22.29
N VAL A 556 -15.71 -3.84 -20.97
CA VAL A 556 -14.49 -3.79 -20.13
C VAL A 556 -13.75 -5.13 -20.21
N ALA A 557 -14.46 -6.26 -20.17
CA ALA A 557 -13.84 -7.58 -20.26
C ALA A 557 -13.21 -7.88 -21.64
N ASP A 558 -13.77 -7.38 -22.74
CA ASP A 558 -13.17 -7.49 -24.08
C ASP A 558 -11.76 -6.88 -24.11
N THR A 559 -11.59 -5.71 -23.49
CA THR A 559 -10.29 -5.02 -23.45
C THR A 559 -9.30 -5.77 -22.54
N LEU A 560 -9.73 -6.17 -21.34
CA LEU A 560 -8.89 -6.89 -20.39
C LEU A 560 -8.47 -8.27 -20.93
N GLN A 561 -9.37 -8.97 -21.62
CA GLN A 561 -9.08 -10.23 -22.32
C GLN A 561 -8.06 -10.02 -23.44
N THR A 562 -8.25 -9.02 -24.31
CA THR A 562 -7.32 -8.71 -25.40
C THR A 562 -5.90 -8.47 -24.88
N TRP A 563 -5.75 -7.71 -23.79
CA TRP A 563 -4.44 -7.44 -23.18
C TRP A 563 -3.80 -8.68 -22.52
N PHE A 564 -4.60 -9.54 -21.93
CA PHE A 564 -4.15 -10.78 -21.29
C PHE A 564 -3.73 -11.85 -22.32
N GLU A 565 -4.52 -12.03 -23.37
CA GLU A 565 -4.25 -13.01 -24.44
C GLU A 565 -3.10 -12.59 -25.35
N ALA A 566 -2.89 -11.28 -25.56
CA ALA A 566 -1.68 -10.73 -26.15
C ALA A 566 -0.42 -10.91 -25.27
N GLY A 567 -0.56 -11.46 -24.06
CA GLY A 567 0.53 -11.71 -23.12
C GLY A 567 1.14 -10.45 -22.51
N ALA A 568 0.50 -9.28 -22.67
CA ALA A 568 1.02 -7.99 -22.21
C ALA A 568 0.99 -7.84 -20.68
N VAL A 569 0.11 -8.59 -20.01
CA VAL A 569 -0.10 -8.55 -18.57
C VAL A 569 -0.26 -9.95 -17.98
N ASP A 570 0.15 -10.08 -16.72
CA ASP A 570 -0.11 -11.25 -15.87
C ASP A 570 -1.26 -10.95 -14.88
N GLY A 571 -1.53 -9.67 -14.61
CA GLY A 571 -2.68 -9.19 -13.84
C GLY A 571 -3.04 -7.73 -14.12
N VAL A 572 -4.06 -7.21 -13.42
CA VAL A 572 -4.51 -5.82 -13.53
C VAL A 572 -4.84 -5.21 -12.17
N ASN A 573 -4.50 -3.94 -11.98
CA ASN A 573 -4.96 -3.11 -10.88
C ASN A 573 -6.08 -2.20 -11.39
N LEU A 574 -7.33 -2.63 -11.18
CA LEU A 574 -8.51 -1.86 -11.54
C LEU A 574 -8.73 -0.76 -10.51
N THR A 575 -8.91 0.47 -10.98
CA THR A 575 -9.20 1.65 -10.17
C THR A 575 -10.62 2.13 -10.51
N PRO A 576 -11.65 1.73 -9.75
CA PRO A 576 -13.01 2.24 -9.95
C PRO A 576 -13.03 3.77 -9.84
N GLU A 577 -13.52 4.47 -10.87
CA GLU A 577 -13.51 5.94 -10.85
C GLU A 577 -14.44 6.52 -9.78
N LEU A 578 -15.46 5.76 -9.37
CA LEU A 578 -16.17 5.88 -8.11
C LEU A 578 -15.89 4.65 -7.25
N LEU A 579 -15.52 4.85 -5.98
CA LEU A 579 -15.38 3.73 -5.03
C LEU A 579 -16.75 3.25 -4.57
N GLN A 580 -17.58 4.15 -4.04
CA GLN A 580 -18.93 3.80 -3.56
C GLN A 580 -19.84 3.44 -4.74
N GLY A 581 -20.32 2.20 -4.77
CA GLY A 581 -21.13 1.66 -5.85
C GLY A 581 -20.32 1.22 -7.07
N GLY A 582 -19.27 1.95 -7.46
CA GLY A 582 -18.44 1.58 -8.61
C GLY A 582 -17.46 0.43 -8.34
N ALA A 583 -17.04 0.22 -7.09
CA ALA A 583 -16.31 -0.99 -6.71
C ALA A 583 -17.24 -2.20 -6.65
N GLU A 584 -18.48 -2.02 -6.16
CA GLU A 584 -19.54 -3.03 -6.27
C GLU A 584 -19.88 -3.36 -7.73
N ASP A 585 -20.00 -2.37 -8.63
CA ASP A 585 -20.24 -2.60 -10.06
C ASP A 585 -19.13 -3.47 -10.70
N VAL A 586 -17.87 -3.33 -10.27
CA VAL A 586 -16.77 -4.22 -10.70
C VAL A 586 -16.92 -5.64 -10.12
N ILE A 587 -17.22 -5.76 -8.83
CA ILE A 587 -17.31 -7.06 -8.14
C ILE A 587 -18.52 -7.87 -8.62
N ASP A 588 -19.68 -7.23 -8.77
CA ASP A 588 -20.96 -7.88 -9.06
C ASP A 588 -21.21 -8.09 -10.56
N LEU A 589 -20.59 -7.29 -11.44
CA LEU A 589 -20.81 -7.34 -12.90
C LEU A 589 -19.58 -7.81 -13.68
N LEU A 590 -18.39 -7.26 -13.41
CA LEU A 590 -17.19 -7.55 -14.22
C LEU A 590 -16.54 -8.90 -13.86
N LEU A 591 -16.35 -9.22 -12.57
CA LEU A 591 -15.73 -10.49 -12.18
C LEU A 591 -16.50 -11.72 -12.71
N PRO A 592 -17.84 -11.79 -12.65
CA PRO A 592 -18.60 -12.91 -13.25
C PRO A 592 -18.45 -13.01 -14.78
N GLU A 593 -18.23 -11.91 -15.48
CA GLU A 593 -17.98 -11.90 -16.93
C GLU A 593 -16.56 -12.41 -17.27
N LEU A 594 -15.57 -12.07 -16.45
CA LEU A 594 -14.20 -12.60 -16.54
C LEU A 594 -14.13 -14.10 -16.16
N GLU A 595 -14.95 -14.55 -15.19
CA GLU A 595 -15.19 -15.98 -14.90
C GLU A 595 -15.83 -16.69 -16.10
N ARG A 596 -16.89 -16.10 -16.70
CA ARG A 596 -17.61 -16.68 -17.86
C ARG A 596 -16.70 -16.85 -19.09
N ARG A 597 -15.71 -15.97 -19.25
CA ARG A 597 -14.66 -16.05 -20.29
C ARG A 597 -13.54 -17.04 -19.95
N GLY A 598 -13.49 -17.54 -18.72
CA GLY A 598 -12.47 -18.49 -18.25
C GLY A 598 -11.08 -17.87 -18.02
N ILE A 599 -10.95 -16.55 -18.09
CA ILE A 599 -9.66 -15.86 -17.86
C ILE A 599 -9.42 -15.51 -16.39
N HIS A 600 -10.48 -15.39 -15.58
CA HIS A 600 -10.38 -15.20 -14.13
C HIS A 600 -11.05 -16.37 -13.37
N ASP A 601 -10.78 -16.50 -12.07
CA ASP A 601 -11.25 -17.61 -11.23
C ASP A 601 -11.37 -17.19 -9.77
N ARG A 602 -12.61 -16.91 -9.34
CA ARG A 602 -12.96 -16.51 -7.96
C ARG A 602 -12.61 -17.55 -6.89
N LEU A 603 -12.45 -18.83 -7.25
CA LEU A 603 -11.97 -19.87 -6.34
C LEU A 603 -10.43 -19.85 -6.16
N ARG A 604 -9.73 -18.97 -6.90
CA ARG A 604 -8.39 -18.44 -6.57
C ARG A 604 -7.40 -19.52 -6.08
N ALA A 605 -7.14 -20.51 -6.93
CA ALA A 605 -6.37 -21.70 -6.57
C ALA A 605 -4.98 -21.38 -5.96
N GLY A 606 -4.84 -21.63 -4.66
CA GLY A 606 -3.65 -21.39 -3.84
C GLY A 606 -4.06 -21.00 -2.42
N THR A 607 -3.20 -21.26 -1.43
CA THR A 607 -3.46 -20.85 -0.03
C THR A 607 -2.92 -19.46 0.29
N THR A 608 -1.95 -19.00 -0.50
CA THR A 608 -1.22 -17.75 -0.30
C THR A 608 -1.39 -16.81 -1.49
N LEU A 609 -0.99 -15.53 -1.35
CA LEU A 609 -1.02 -14.59 -2.48
C LEU A 609 0.05 -14.95 -3.53
N ARG A 610 1.24 -15.37 -3.10
CA ARG A 610 2.32 -15.84 -3.99
C ARG A 610 1.91 -17.02 -4.86
N GLU A 611 1.24 -18.04 -4.30
CA GLU A 611 0.75 -19.20 -5.06
C GLU A 611 -0.28 -18.81 -6.14
N ARG A 612 -1.24 -17.92 -5.81
CA ARG A 612 -2.32 -17.52 -6.72
C ARG A 612 -1.82 -16.72 -7.91
N TYR A 613 -0.87 -15.81 -7.68
CA TYR A 613 -0.14 -15.13 -8.75
C TYR A 613 0.87 -16.05 -9.47
N ARG A 614 1.03 -17.31 -9.05
CA ARG A 614 1.99 -18.30 -9.57
C ARG A 614 3.45 -17.84 -9.53
N ILE A 615 3.76 -16.86 -8.68
CA ILE A 615 5.12 -16.33 -8.57
C ILE A 615 5.95 -17.34 -7.78
N PRO A 616 7.14 -17.76 -8.25
CA PRO A 616 7.96 -18.69 -7.49
C PRO A 616 8.35 -18.13 -6.11
N PRO A 617 8.62 -18.99 -5.10
CA PRO A 617 9.30 -18.54 -3.88
C PRO A 617 10.64 -17.90 -4.29
N PRO A 618 11.06 -16.80 -3.63
CA PRO A 618 12.36 -16.22 -3.92
C PRO A 618 13.45 -17.26 -3.62
N PRO A 619 14.56 -17.26 -4.38
CA PRO A 619 15.70 -18.11 -4.05
C PRO A 619 16.12 -17.81 -2.60
N ILE A 620 16.11 -18.85 -1.77
CA ILE A 620 16.69 -18.77 -0.42
C ILE A 620 18.16 -18.37 -0.63
N PRO A 621 18.69 -17.33 0.04
CA PRO A 621 20.09 -16.92 -0.12
C PRO A 621 21.04 -18.08 0.18
N THR A 622 21.52 -18.74 -0.88
CA THR A 622 22.54 -19.76 -0.80
C THR A 622 23.87 -19.10 -0.46
N GLN A 623 24.53 -19.62 0.57
CA GLN A 623 25.72 -18.99 1.13
C GLN A 623 26.89 -18.95 0.14
N GLN A 624 27.66 -17.87 0.24
CA GLN A 624 29.12 -17.90 0.09
C GLN A 624 29.73 -18.08 1.50
#